data_AF-V4AL26-F1
#
_entry.id   AF-V4AL26-F1
#
_cell.length_a   1.000
_cell.length_b   1.000
_cell.length_c   1.000
_cell.angle_alpha   90.00
_cell.angle_beta   90.00
_cell.angle_gamma   90.00
#
_symmetry.space_group_name_H-M   'P 1'
#
loop_
_entity.id
_entity.type
_entity.pdbx_description
1 polymer ?
#
loop_
_entity_poly.entity_id
_entity_poly.type
_entity_poly.pdbx_seq_one_letter_code
_entity_poly.pdbx_strand_id
1 'polypeptide(L)'
;MPQRQPPTTTPIETSPVKINPCSKCDDDSVCVPVDGGRDTICLSQVFPASAPQRTIQCPIIEDREAMVVDTSGYKIGSTGRLNCRHGYIGPTKTMNITCLSTGNWSQNTIDCEIISCGNPEADDTKTVQFTAVTFGSTAVYSCRPGFSGTGDRSSVCQENGSWRTPNLTCTLISCGDPEADDTKTVQFTAVTFGSTAVYSCRRGFSGTGDRSSVCQENGSWRTPNLTCTLMSCGDPEADDTKNVQFTAVTFGSTAMYFCRPGFSGTGDRSSVCQENGSWSTPNLTCTLISCGDPEADDTKTVQFTAVTFGSTAVYSCRRGFSGTGDRSSVCQENGSWRTPNLTCTLISCGDPEADNTKTVQFTAVTFGSTAMYSCRPGFNGTGDGSSLCKENGAWSTPSLTCTQQSFPPTVSCDNPVGDDTKTVEFNEVTVGSGAHYSCISGYTETGDGTSVCQESGSWSNPNLVCAQRQFPPPVSCDNPGGDDTQTIKFDDVTIGSRAHYSCISGYSETGDGTSVCQEDGSWSTNSLVCTPTTGFIDPGSSSEICPILDSTDTMDVNVNGYTVQSMAKLRCKEGYKNTMDTMDMVKTTCLSTGEWEPYRIECVLEI
;
A
#
# COMPACT_ATOMS: atom_id res chain seq x y z
N MET A 1 -7.73 -86.63 -56.31
CA MET A 1 -7.28 -86.74 -57.72
C MET A 1 -5.77 -86.86 -57.70
N PRO A 2 -5.25 -88.06 -57.99
CA PRO A 2 -4.79 -88.36 -59.34
C PRO A 2 -5.42 -89.64 -59.91
N GLN A 3 -5.14 -89.86 -61.19
CA GLN A 3 -5.88 -90.65 -62.17
C GLN A 3 -5.80 -92.18 -61.95
N ARG A 4 -6.97 -92.83 -62.07
CA ARG A 4 -7.12 -94.27 -62.29
C ARG A 4 -6.95 -94.57 -63.78
N GLN A 5 -6.08 -95.50 -64.13
CA GLN A 5 -6.13 -96.23 -65.42
C GLN A 5 -6.53 -97.68 -65.13
N PRO A 6 -7.56 -98.23 -65.81
CA PRO A 6 -7.80 -99.67 -65.89
C PRO A 6 -7.15 -100.26 -67.16
N PRO A 7 -6.71 -101.53 -67.14
CA PRO A 7 -6.21 -102.20 -68.33
C PRO A 7 -7.35 -102.70 -69.23
N THR A 8 -7.15 -102.49 -70.53
CA THR A 8 -7.95 -102.90 -71.68
C THR A 8 -8.03 -104.42 -71.84
N THR A 9 -9.25 -104.91 -72.05
CA THR A 9 -9.59 -106.26 -72.51
C THR A 9 -9.66 -106.30 -74.04
N THR A 10 -8.94 -107.23 -74.66
CA THR A 10 -9.07 -107.58 -76.10
C THR A 10 -9.70 -108.96 -76.26
N PRO A 11 -10.67 -109.14 -77.18
CA PRO A 11 -11.38 -110.39 -77.37
C PRO A 11 -10.68 -111.35 -78.36
N ILE A 12 -10.97 -112.63 -78.17
CA ILE A 12 -10.52 -113.77 -78.97
C ILE A 12 -11.27 -113.80 -80.31
N GLU A 13 -10.55 -113.71 -81.43
CA GLU A 13 -11.06 -113.97 -82.77
C GLU A 13 -10.97 -115.47 -83.11
N THR A 14 -12.09 -116.04 -83.54
CA THR A 14 -12.19 -117.35 -84.18
C THR A 14 -12.71 -117.19 -85.60
N SER A 15 -12.00 -117.79 -86.58
CA SER A 15 -12.49 -118.31 -87.90
C SER A 15 -11.30 -118.56 -88.84
N PRO A 16 -11.42 -119.37 -89.93
CA PRO A 16 -11.98 -120.72 -90.04
C PRO A 16 -11.00 -121.70 -90.77
N VAL A 17 -11.21 -123.01 -90.58
CA VAL A 17 -10.46 -124.09 -91.26
C VAL A 17 -10.78 -124.09 -92.76
N LYS A 18 -9.75 -124.09 -93.62
CA LYS A 18 -9.86 -124.27 -95.07
C LYS A 18 -9.90 -125.75 -95.44
N ILE A 19 -10.95 -126.15 -96.18
CA ILE A 19 -11.13 -127.47 -96.79
C ILE A 19 -10.55 -127.44 -98.20
N ASN A 20 -9.75 -128.44 -98.59
CA ASN A 20 -9.35 -128.68 -99.99
C ASN A 20 -9.27 -130.20 -100.28
N PRO A 21 -9.64 -130.65 -101.50
CA PRO A 21 -9.98 -132.05 -101.85
C PRO A 21 -8.79 -132.99 -102.18
N CYS A 22 -8.99 -134.30 -101.95
CA CYS A 22 -8.05 -135.41 -102.15
C CYS A 22 -7.40 -135.45 -103.55
N SER A 23 -6.09 -135.21 -103.63
CA SER A 23 -5.30 -135.52 -104.84
C SER A 23 -3.85 -135.97 -104.60
N LYS A 24 -3.45 -136.29 -103.36
CA LYS A 24 -2.19 -137.01 -103.02
C LYS A 24 -2.30 -137.71 -101.65
N CYS A 25 -2.80 -138.95 -101.58
CA CYS A 25 -2.61 -139.81 -100.40
C CYS A 25 -1.52 -140.84 -100.75
N ASP A 26 -0.53 -141.04 -99.85
CA ASP A 26 0.54 -142.04 -99.98
C ASP A 26 0.04 -143.48 -99.75
N ASP A 27 0.81 -144.46 -100.24
CA ASP A 27 0.44 -145.87 -100.54
C ASP A 27 -0.18 -146.75 -99.42
N ASP A 28 -0.39 -146.23 -98.20
CA ASP A 28 -0.93 -146.98 -97.05
C ASP A 28 -2.29 -146.44 -96.51
N SER A 29 -3.08 -145.74 -97.34
CA SER A 29 -4.40 -145.16 -96.94
C SER A 29 -5.53 -145.43 -97.93
N VAL A 30 -6.70 -145.87 -97.43
CA VAL A 30 -7.94 -146.09 -98.23
C VAL A 30 -8.95 -144.96 -97.97
N CYS A 31 -9.58 -144.44 -99.04
CA CYS A 31 -10.64 -143.41 -98.97
C CYS A 31 -11.97 -143.99 -98.49
N VAL A 32 -12.58 -143.39 -97.47
CA VAL A 32 -13.90 -143.82 -96.94
C VAL A 32 -14.88 -142.62 -96.93
N PRO A 33 -16.14 -142.78 -97.40
CA PRO A 33 -17.15 -141.72 -97.41
C PRO A 33 -17.73 -141.45 -96.01
N VAL A 34 -17.98 -140.18 -95.70
CA VAL A 34 -18.76 -139.76 -94.51
C VAL A 34 -20.20 -139.48 -94.95
N ASP A 35 -21.17 -140.05 -94.23
CA ASP A 35 -22.60 -139.83 -94.46
C ASP A 35 -22.96 -138.33 -94.38
N GLY A 36 -23.50 -137.79 -95.47
CA GLY A 36 -24.13 -136.46 -95.49
C GLY A 36 -23.62 -135.44 -96.52
N GLY A 37 -22.58 -135.75 -97.32
CA GLY A 37 -22.27 -135.04 -98.57
C GLY A 37 -20.95 -134.23 -98.62
N ARG A 38 -20.06 -134.70 -99.51
CA ARG A 38 -18.91 -134.04 -100.18
C ARG A 38 -17.54 -133.87 -99.48
N ASP A 39 -17.19 -134.66 -98.47
CA ASP A 39 -15.77 -134.77 -98.04
C ASP A 39 -15.33 -136.22 -97.74
N THR A 40 -14.14 -136.60 -98.20
CA THR A 40 -13.46 -137.90 -97.99
C THR A 40 -12.13 -137.67 -97.26
N ILE A 41 -11.76 -138.54 -96.30
CA ILE A 41 -10.50 -138.46 -95.56
C ILE A 41 -9.75 -139.81 -95.53
N CYS A 42 -8.41 -139.76 -95.51
CA CYS A 42 -7.48 -140.90 -95.48
C CYS A 42 -7.14 -141.29 -94.01
N LEU A 43 -7.26 -142.58 -93.64
CA LEU A 43 -6.98 -143.13 -92.30
C LEU A 43 -5.87 -144.20 -92.37
N SER A 44 -4.96 -144.21 -91.38
CA SER A 44 -3.97 -145.30 -91.17
C SER A 44 -4.31 -146.12 -89.92
N GLN A 45 -4.34 -147.45 -90.03
CA GLN A 45 -4.57 -148.40 -88.92
C GLN A 45 -3.40 -149.39 -88.81
N VAL A 46 -2.78 -149.52 -87.63
CA VAL A 46 -2.23 -150.80 -87.14
C VAL A 46 -2.40 -150.91 -85.60
N PHE A 47 -2.95 -152.06 -85.20
CA PHE A 47 -3.41 -152.56 -83.89
C PHE A 47 -2.27 -152.98 -82.90
N PRO A 48 -2.55 -153.59 -81.71
CA PRO A 48 -3.47 -153.24 -80.61
C PRO A 48 -2.80 -153.38 -79.21
N ALA A 49 -3.64 -153.26 -78.16
CA ALA A 49 -3.46 -153.77 -76.79
C ALA A 49 -2.88 -152.81 -75.74
N SER A 50 -3.76 -152.29 -74.87
CA SER A 50 -3.82 -152.67 -73.46
C SER A 50 -4.78 -151.74 -72.71
N ALA A 51 -5.58 -152.33 -71.82
CA ALA A 51 -6.46 -151.59 -70.91
C ALA A 51 -5.66 -150.61 -70.05
N PRO A 52 -6.16 -149.39 -69.74
CA PRO A 52 -5.48 -148.55 -68.78
C PRO A 52 -5.65 -149.17 -67.39
N GLN A 53 -4.57 -149.71 -66.85
CA GLN A 53 -4.41 -149.90 -65.41
C GLN A 53 -4.65 -148.54 -64.74
N ARG A 54 -5.66 -148.45 -63.88
CA ARG A 54 -5.79 -147.32 -62.94
C ARG A 54 -4.56 -147.34 -62.01
N THR A 55 -3.58 -146.51 -62.28
CA THR A 55 -2.51 -146.23 -61.32
C THR A 55 -3.08 -145.39 -60.18
N ILE A 56 -3.00 -145.92 -58.96
CA ILE A 56 -3.37 -145.18 -57.74
C ILE A 56 -2.34 -144.07 -57.53
N GLN A 57 -2.76 -142.82 -57.61
CA GLN A 57 -1.96 -141.63 -57.36
C GLN A 57 -2.59 -140.84 -56.22
N CYS A 58 -1.75 -140.23 -55.38
CA CYS A 58 -2.26 -139.32 -54.36
C CYS A 58 -2.77 -138.02 -55.01
N PRO A 59 -3.84 -137.42 -54.46
CA PRO A 59 -4.35 -136.15 -54.98
C PRO A 59 -3.32 -135.03 -54.87
N ILE A 60 -3.40 -134.05 -55.77
CA ILE A 60 -2.62 -132.82 -55.69
C ILE A 60 -3.13 -132.03 -54.47
N ILE A 61 -2.22 -131.68 -53.56
CA ILE A 61 -2.52 -130.73 -52.49
C ILE A 61 -2.12 -129.35 -53.01
N GLU A 62 -3.08 -128.44 -53.11
CA GLU A 62 -2.84 -127.06 -53.50
C GLU A 62 -2.33 -126.23 -52.33
N ASP A 63 -1.50 -125.22 -52.65
CA ASP A 63 -1.13 -124.18 -51.70
C ASP A 63 -2.37 -123.47 -51.17
N ARG A 64 -2.35 -123.14 -49.88
CA ARG A 64 -3.39 -122.36 -49.21
C ARG A 64 -2.83 -121.03 -48.71
N GLU A 65 -3.69 -120.20 -48.14
CA GLU A 65 -3.30 -118.91 -47.57
C GLU A 65 -2.21 -119.07 -46.51
N ALA A 66 -2.38 -120.02 -45.58
CA ALA A 66 -1.46 -120.25 -44.46
C ALA A 66 -0.42 -121.37 -44.68
N MET A 67 -0.55 -122.17 -45.75
CA MET A 67 0.23 -123.39 -45.97
C MET A 67 0.79 -123.45 -47.39
N VAL A 68 2.07 -123.81 -47.52
CA VAL A 68 2.73 -124.08 -48.81
C VAL A 68 3.19 -125.54 -48.82
N VAL A 69 3.02 -126.20 -49.97
CA VAL A 69 3.28 -127.64 -50.12
C VAL A 69 4.43 -127.89 -51.10
N ASP A 70 5.39 -128.71 -50.67
CA ASP A 70 6.50 -129.18 -51.51
C ASP A 70 6.50 -130.70 -51.56
N THR A 71 6.41 -131.32 -52.74
CA THR A 71 6.36 -132.79 -52.90
C THR A 71 7.36 -133.29 -53.93
N SER A 72 7.90 -134.48 -53.66
CA SER A 72 8.80 -135.19 -54.59
C SER A 72 8.06 -135.92 -55.73
N GLY A 73 6.73 -135.96 -55.69
CA GLY A 73 5.87 -136.64 -56.66
C GLY A 73 4.52 -137.07 -56.07
N TYR A 74 3.71 -137.78 -56.85
CA TYR A 74 2.33 -138.18 -56.49
C TYR A 74 2.10 -139.70 -56.51
N LYS A 75 3.16 -140.50 -56.59
CA LYS A 75 3.08 -141.97 -56.57
C LYS A 75 3.14 -142.49 -55.13
N ILE A 76 2.66 -143.70 -54.90
CA ILE A 76 2.77 -144.37 -53.59
C ILE A 76 4.25 -144.37 -53.14
N GLY A 77 4.50 -143.94 -51.91
CA GLY A 77 5.85 -143.78 -51.34
C GLY A 77 6.51 -142.42 -51.59
N SER A 78 5.93 -141.54 -52.42
CA SER A 78 6.39 -140.15 -52.55
C SER A 78 6.28 -139.42 -51.20
N THR A 79 7.30 -138.62 -50.88
CA THR A 79 7.32 -137.78 -49.68
C THR A 79 7.12 -136.31 -50.04
N GLY A 80 6.61 -135.54 -49.09
CA GLY A 80 6.44 -134.10 -49.20
C GLY A 80 6.50 -133.41 -47.84
N ARG A 81 6.41 -132.09 -47.88
CA ARG A 81 6.42 -131.20 -46.72
C ARG A 81 5.29 -130.19 -46.83
N LEU A 82 4.49 -130.12 -45.78
CA LEU A 82 3.57 -129.01 -45.54
C LEU A 82 4.32 -128.00 -44.67
N ASN A 83 4.50 -126.78 -45.17
CA ASN A 83 5.16 -125.69 -44.44
C ASN A 83 4.14 -124.58 -44.14
N CYS A 84 4.24 -123.97 -42.95
CA CYS A 84 3.55 -122.70 -42.73
C CYS A 84 4.13 -121.62 -43.66
N ARG A 85 3.27 -120.84 -44.31
CA ARG A 85 3.69 -119.72 -45.16
C ARG A 85 4.40 -118.66 -44.31
N HIS A 86 5.31 -117.89 -44.90
CA HIS A 86 5.93 -116.74 -44.25
C HIS A 86 4.86 -115.81 -43.66
N GLY A 87 4.96 -115.52 -42.35
CA GLY A 87 3.96 -114.78 -41.59
C GLY A 87 2.96 -115.63 -40.81
N TYR A 88 3.01 -116.96 -40.94
CA TYR A 88 2.19 -117.91 -40.19
C TYR A 88 3.07 -118.81 -39.31
N ILE A 89 2.54 -119.18 -38.14
CA ILE A 89 3.17 -120.06 -37.15
C ILE A 89 2.20 -121.19 -36.79
N GLY A 90 2.75 -122.36 -36.51
CA GLY A 90 1.97 -123.52 -36.07
C GLY A 90 2.74 -124.30 -35.01
N PRO A 91 2.12 -125.33 -34.39
CA PRO A 91 2.80 -126.20 -33.42
C PRO A 91 4.09 -126.81 -33.98
N THR A 92 4.13 -127.03 -35.30
CA THR A 92 5.31 -127.43 -36.08
C THR A 92 5.41 -126.56 -37.32
N LYS A 93 6.57 -125.93 -37.59
CA LYS A 93 6.76 -125.06 -38.77
C LYS A 93 6.72 -125.82 -40.10
N THR A 94 7.09 -127.11 -40.05
CA THR A 94 7.12 -128.03 -41.19
C THR A 94 6.63 -129.40 -40.74
N MET A 95 5.71 -130.01 -41.50
CA MET A 95 5.23 -131.37 -41.32
C MET A 95 5.58 -132.23 -42.53
N ASN A 96 6.23 -133.37 -42.31
CA ASN A 96 6.52 -134.32 -43.39
C ASN A 96 5.29 -135.18 -43.67
N ILE A 97 4.96 -135.36 -44.94
CA ILE A 97 3.83 -136.17 -45.42
C ILE A 97 4.32 -137.24 -46.39
N THR A 98 3.63 -138.38 -46.45
CA THR A 98 3.95 -139.47 -47.37
C THR A 98 2.69 -139.96 -48.08
N CYS A 99 2.79 -140.30 -49.36
CA CYS A 99 1.70 -140.88 -50.13
C CYS A 99 1.53 -142.36 -49.77
N LEU A 100 0.40 -142.71 -49.13
CA LEU A 100 0.12 -144.04 -48.60
C LEU A 100 -0.37 -145.00 -49.70
N SER A 101 -0.30 -146.32 -49.43
CA SER A 101 -0.80 -147.37 -50.33
C SER A 101 -2.31 -147.30 -50.60
N THR A 102 -3.05 -146.55 -49.78
CA THR A 102 -4.48 -146.25 -49.95
C THR A 102 -4.76 -145.23 -51.06
N GLY A 103 -3.72 -144.56 -51.59
CA GLY A 103 -3.88 -143.49 -52.57
C GLY A 103 -4.17 -142.11 -51.97
N ASN A 104 -3.99 -141.94 -50.65
CA ASN A 104 -4.12 -140.65 -49.95
C ASN A 104 -2.81 -140.27 -49.24
N TRP A 105 -2.58 -138.97 -49.05
CA TRP A 105 -1.48 -138.48 -48.22
C TRP A 105 -1.72 -138.78 -46.74
N SER A 106 -0.65 -138.99 -45.97
CA SER A 106 -0.71 -139.23 -44.52
C SER A 106 -1.37 -138.09 -43.73
N GLN A 107 -1.19 -136.86 -44.20
CA GLN A 107 -1.91 -135.66 -43.80
C GLN A 107 -2.02 -134.78 -45.06
N ASN A 108 -3.07 -133.97 -45.15
CA ASN A 108 -3.27 -133.04 -46.26
C ASN A 108 -3.39 -131.57 -45.81
N THR A 109 -3.27 -131.31 -44.51
CA THR A 109 -3.24 -129.97 -43.90
C THR A 109 -2.21 -129.91 -42.78
N ILE A 110 -1.76 -128.69 -42.47
CA ILE A 110 -1.00 -128.37 -41.27
C ILE A 110 -1.66 -127.15 -40.61
N ASP A 111 -1.75 -127.14 -39.28
CA ASP A 111 -2.38 -126.05 -38.53
C ASP A 111 -1.41 -124.88 -38.41
N CYS A 112 -1.70 -123.81 -39.17
CA CYS A 112 -0.91 -122.58 -39.18
C CYS A 112 -1.83 -121.39 -38.93
N GLU A 113 -1.50 -120.58 -37.94
CA GLU A 113 -2.16 -119.34 -37.60
C GLU A 113 -1.27 -118.16 -37.98
N ILE A 114 -1.86 -117.04 -38.37
CA ILE A 114 -1.07 -115.84 -38.67
C ILE A 114 -0.36 -115.37 -37.38
N ILE A 115 0.91 -115.01 -37.48
CA ILE A 115 1.69 -114.52 -36.34
C ILE A 115 1.03 -113.23 -35.83
N SER A 116 0.77 -113.18 -34.52
CA SER A 116 0.21 -112.01 -33.84
C SER A 116 1.27 -111.39 -32.94
N CYS A 117 1.50 -110.08 -33.09
CA CYS A 117 2.43 -109.31 -32.26
C CYS A 117 1.78 -108.73 -31.00
N GLY A 118 0.47 -108.96 -30.78
CA GLY A 118 -0.30 -108.30 -29.72
C GLY A 118 -0.50 -106.80 -29.97
N ASN A 119 -1.12 -106.12 -29.01
CA ASN A 119 -1.34 -104.68 -29.12
C ASN A 119 0.01 -103.94 -28.99
N PRO A 120 0.35 -103.03 -29.92
CA PRO A 120 1.56 -102.23 -29.81
C PRO A 120 1.48 -101.32 -28.58
N GLU A 121 2.56 -101.26 -27.80
CA GLU A 121 2.65 -100.44 -26.61
C GLU A 121 3.17 -99.03 -26.94
N ALA A 122 2.67 -98.03 -26.20
CA ALA A 122 3.13 -96.64 -26.26
C ALA A 122 3.32 -96.13 -24.83
N ASP A 123 4.41 -95.40 -24.60
CA ASP A 123 4.67 -94.70 -23.34
C ASP A 123 3.76 -93.46 -23.16
N ASP A 124 3.91 -92.77 -22.03
CA ASP A 124 3.12 -91.58 -21.69
C ASP A 124 3.35 -90.38 -22.62
N THR A 125 4.39 -90.39 -23.47
CA THR A 125 4.70 -89.32 -24.42
C THR A 125 4.08 -89.55 -25.80
N LYS A 126 3.58 -90.75 -26.06
CA LYS A 126 3.12 -91.20 -27.38
C LYS A 126 1.65 -91.62 -27.36
N THR A 127 1.10 -91.70 -28.56
CA THR A 127 -0.17 -92.34 -28.91
C THR A 127 0.12 -93.30 -30.06
N VAL A 128 -0.62 -94.40 -30.13
CA VAL A 128 -0.48 -95.39 -31.19
C VAL A 128 -1.83 -95.69 -31.81
N GLN A 129 -1.86 -95.75 -33.13
CA GLN A 129 -3.03 -96.14 -33.92
C GLN A 129 -2.69 -97.34 -34.78
N PHE A 130 -3.56 -98.35 -34.78
CA PHE A 130 -3.40 -99.58 -35.55
C PHE A 130 -4.77 -100.17 -35.88
N THR A 131 -4.85 -100.95 -36.97
CA THR A 131 -6.08 -101.62 -37.42
C THR A 131 -6.06 -103.12 -37.21
N ALA A 132 -4.87 -103.72 -37.15
CA ALA A 132 -4.64 -105.15 -36.95
C ALA A 132 -3.31 -105.36 -36.21
N VAL A 133 -3.16 -106.56 -35.62
CA VAL A 133 -2.00 -106.95 -34.81
C VAL A 133 -1.24 -108.14 -35.40
N THR A 134 -1.56 -108.52 -36.63
CA THR A 134 -1.01 -109.70 -37.30
C THR A 134 0.20 -109.34 -38.17
N PHE A 135 0.99 -110.35 -38.56
CA PHE A 135 2.20 -110.20 -39.36
C PHE A 135 2.02 -109.27 -40.56
N GLY A 136 2.96 -108.32 -40.73
CA GLY A 136 2.92 -107.31 -41.78
C GLY A 136 2.01 -106.11 -41.50
N SER A 137 1.19 -106.15 -40.44
CA SER A 137 0.40 -104.99 -40.00
C SER A 137 1.31 -103.84 -39.57
N THR A 138 0.85 -102.61 -39.78
CA THR A 138 1.59 -101.38 -39.44
C THR A 138 0.85 -100.62 -38.33
N ALA A 139 1.59 -100.23 -37.30
CA ALA A 139 1.15 -99.31 -36.26
C ALA A 139 1.81 -97.95 -36.46
N VAL A 140 1.03 -96.88 -36.33
CA VAL A 140 1.49 -95.49 -36.50
C VAL A 140 1.49 -94.80 -35.14
N TYR A 141 2.65 -94.27 -34.77
CA TYR A 141 2.90 -93.54 -33.55
C TYR A 141 2.86 -92.03 -33.78
N SER A 142 2.30 -91.31 -32.82
CA SER A 142 2.24 -89.85 -32.80
C SER A 142 2.55 -89.34 -31.40
N CYS A 143 3.30 -88.24 -31.28
CA CYS A 143 3.55 -87.62 -29.99
C CYS A 143 2.25 -87.04 -29.41
N ARG A 144 2.11 -87.07 -28.09
CA ARG A 144 1.02 -86.42 -27.38
C ARG A 144 1.14 -84.88 -27.49
N PRO A 145 0.02 -84.14 -27.32
CA PRO A 145 0.07 -82.69 -27.27
C PRO A 145 1.13 -82.18 -26.27
N GLY A 146 1.90 -81.18 -26.68
CA GLY A 146 3.03 -80.67 -25.90
C GLY A 146 4.37 -81.36 -26.16
N PHE A 147 4.42 -82.41 -26.97
CA PHE A 147 5.66 -83.08 -27.38
C PHE A 147 5.90 -82.96 -28.88
N SER A 148 7.14 -82.69 -29.26
CA SER A 148 7.61 -82.71 -30.65
C SER A 148 8.35 -84.00 -30.95
N GLY A 149 8.10 -84.56 -32.14
CA GLY A 149 8.59 -85.89 -32.52
C GLY A 149 9.65 -85.83 -33.61
N THR A 150 10.76 -86.52 -33.40
CA THR A 150 11.83 -86.71 -34.41
C THR A 150 12.01 -88.21 -34.68
N GLY A 151 12.09 -88.61 -35.96
CA GLY A 151 12.29 -90.00 -36.39
C GLY A 151 11.05 -90.70 -36.97
N ASP A 152 11.14 -92.02 -37.12
CA ASP A 152 10.14 -92.84 -37.82
C ASP A 152 8.91 -93.15 -36.97
N ARG A 153 7.74 -92.80 -37.51
CA ARG A 153 6.44 -92.98 -36.85
C ARG A 153 5.82 -94.36 -37.04
N SER A 154 6.39 -95.22 -37.87
CA SER A 154 5.79 -96.52 -38.22
C SER A 154 6.53 -97.71 -37.60
N SER A 155 5.78 -98.57 -36.92
CA SER A 155 6.22 -99.90 -36.51
C SER A 155 5.49 -100.96 -37.32
N VAL A 156 6.16 -102.08 -37.62
CA VAL A 156 5.60 -103.19 -38.40
C VAL A 156 5.71 -104.48 -37.58
N CYS A 157 4.65 -105.29 -37.57
CA CYS A 157 4.65 -106.60 -36.91
C CYS A 157 5.54 -107.60 -37.68
N GLN A 158 6.58 -108.10 -37.02
CA GLN A 158 7.65 -108.92 -37.63
C GLN A 158 7.40 -110.43 -37.43
N GLU A 159 8.20 -111.27 -38.11
CA GLU A 159 8.06 -112.75 -38.05
C GLU A 159 8.41 -113.33 -36.66
N ASN A 160 9.14 -112.58 -35.83
CA ASN A 160 9.45 -112.99 -34.46
C ASN A 160 8.28 -112.77 -33.48
N GLY A 161 7.11 -112.33 -33.96
CA GLY A 161 5.96 -112.03 -33.11
C GLY A 161 6.12 -110.76 -32.28
N SER A 162 7.02 -109.86 -32.66
CA SER A 162 7.21 -108.55 -32.00
C SER A 162 7.07 -107.40 -33.00
N TRP A 163 6.64 -106.25 -32.49
CA TRP A 163 6.61 -105.01 -33.25
C TRP A 163 8.04 -104.47 -33.42
N ARG A 164 8.40 -104.05 -34.64
CA ARG A 164 9.67 -103.38 -34.91
C ARG A 164 9.80 -102.14 -34.03
N THR A 165 10.89 -101.99 -33.29
CA THR A 165 11.10 -100.83 -32.41
C THR A 165 10.92 -99.52 -33.20
N PRO A 166 9.94 -98.67 -32.85
CA PRO A 166 9.75 -97.39 -33.52
C PRO A 166 10.89 -96.44 -33.13
N ASN A 167 11.43 -95.71 -34.11
CA ASN A 167 12.53 -94.76 -33.90
C ASN A 167 12.03 -93.34 -33.60
N LEU A 168 10.77 -93.20 -33.18
CA LEU A 168 10.14 -91.94 -32.82
C LEU A 168 10.56 -91.53 -31.41
N THR A 169 11.29 -90.43 -31.30
CA THR A 169 11.59 -89.80 -30.01
C THR A 169 10.70 -88.57 -29.86
N CYS A 170 9.90 -88.54 -28.78
CA CYS A 170 9.02 -87.42 -28.45
C CYS A 170 9.65 -86.64 -27.30
N THR A 171 10.05 -85.40 -27.55
CA THR A 171 10.61 -84.48 -26.54
C THR A 171 9.63 -83.38 -26.23
N LEU A 172 9.54 -82.98 -24.96
CA LEU A 172 8.67 -81.88 -24.55
C LEU A 172 9.04 -80.60 -25.32
N ILE A 173 8.05 -79.92 -25.88
CA ILE A 173 8.25 -78.68 -26.62
C ILE A 173 8.79 -77.62 -25.65
N SER A 174 9.86 -76.94 -26.07
CA SER A 174 10.48 -75.83 -25.35
C SER A 174 10.39 -74.57 -26.21
N CYS A 175 9.96 -73.47 -25.60
CA CYS A 175 9.89 -72.16 -26.24
C CYS A 175 11.18 -71.33 -26.06
N GLY A 176 12.17 -71.84 -25.32
CA GLY A 176 13.34 -71.07 -24.91
C GLY A 176 13.01 -70.00 -23.86
N ASP A 177 13.99 -69.20 -23.49
CA ASP A 177 13.79 -68.11 -22.54
C ASP A 177 12.93 -67.00 -23.17
N PRO A 178 11.86 -66.54 -22.49
CA PRO A 178 11.03 -65.45 -22.99
C PRO A 178 11.84 -64.15 -23.04
N GLU A 179 11.74 -63.42 -24.15
CA GLU A 179 12.45 -62.17 -24.36
C GLU A 179 11.63 -60.95 -23.89
N ALA A 180 12.29 -59.99 -23.24
CA ALA A 180 11.71 -58.71 -22.86
C ALA A 180 12.54 -57.55 -23.43
N ASP A 181 11.86 -56.54 -23.97
CA ASP A 181 12.49 -55.30 -24.42
C ASP A 181 12.96 -54.41 -23.24
N ASP A 182 13.56 -53.26 -23.56
CA ASP A 182 14.09 -52.32 -22.58
C ASP A 182 13.02 -51.66 -21.69
N THR A 183 11.72 -51.80 -22.02
CA THR A 183 10.60 -51.24 -21.24
C THR A 183 10.01 -52.25 -20.26
N LYS A 184 10.36 -53.54 -20.38
CA LYS A 184 9.76 -54.65 -19.64
C LYS A 184 10.79 -55.45 -18.85
N THR A 185 10.29 -56.20 -17.89
CA THR A 185 10.98 -57.30 -17.19
C THR A 185 10.09 -58.53 -17.25
N VAL A 186 10.69 -59.72 -17.31
CA VAL A 186 9.97 -60.99 -17.40
C VAL A 186 10.42 -61.93 -16.29
N GLN A 187 9.47 -62.66 -15.71
CA GLN A 187 9.69 -63.68 -14.70
C GLN A 187 9.02 -64.99 -15.15
N PHE A 188 9.75 -66.10 -15.06
CA PHE A 188 9.28 -67.43 -15.44
C PHE A 188 9.99 -68.52 -14.63
N THR A 189 9.36 -69.69 -14.51
CA THR A 189 9.92 -70.85 -13.78
C THR A 189 10.30 -72.01 -14.69
N ALA A 190 9.68 -72.09 -15.87
CA ALA A 190 9.92 -73.11 -16.87
C ALA A 190 9.67 -72.55 -18.27
N VAL A 191 10.27 -73.20 -19.28
CA VAL A 191 10.23 -72.78 -20.69
C VAL A 191 9.52 -73.78 -21.60
N THR A 192 8.85 -74.77 -21.01
CA THR A 192 8.23 -75.88 -21.72
C THR A 192 6.75 -75.61 -22.02
N PHE A 193 6.17 -76.37 -22.94
CA PHE A 193 4.76 -76.22 -23.36
C PHE A 193 3.79 -76.06 -22.18
N GLY A 194 2.93 -75.04 -22.26
CA GLY A 194 1.96 -74.70 -21.22
C GLY A 194 2.53 -73.87 -20.06
N SER A 195 3.86 -73.71 -19.96
CA SER A 195 4.47 -72.81 -18.97
C SER A 195 4.05 -71.36 -19.20
N THR A 196 3.97 -70.59 -18.12
CA THR A 196 3.57 -69.18 -18.15
C THR A 196 4.73 -68.28 -17.73
N ALA A 197 5.00 -67.26 -18.53
CA ALA A 197 5.89 -66.16 -18.22
C ALA A 197 5.07 -64.91 -17.87
N VAL A 198 5.48 -64.17 -16.85
CA VAL A 198 4.81 -62.96 -16.38
C VAL A 198 5.69 -61.75 -16.64
N TYR A 199 5.15 -60.80 -17.38
CA TYR A 199 5.78 -59.54 -17.74
C TYR A 199 5.34 -58.41 -16.81
N SER A 200 6.26 -57.52 -16.50
CA SER A 200 6.02 -56.29 -15.77
C SER A 200 6.73 -55.14 -16.47
N CYS A 201 6.16 -53.94 -16.37
CA CYS A 201 6.85 -52.75 -16.87
C CYS A 201 8.01 -52.39 -15.94
N ARG A 202 9.11 -51.92 -16.53
CA ARG A 202 10.24 -51.39 -15.76
C ARG A 202 9.82 -50.14 -14.98
N ARG A 203 10.63 -49.82 -13.97
CA ARG A 203 10.44 -48.62 -13.16
C ARG A 203 10.33 -47.38 -14.06
N GLY A 204 9.32 -46.55 -13.80
CA GLY A 204 9.03 -45.36 -14.60
C GLY A 204 8.11 -45.59 -15.80
N PHE A 205 7.66 -46.81 -16.06
CA PHE A 205 6.68 -47.13 -17.10
C PHE A 205 5.38 -47.63 -16.49
N SER A 206 4.25 -47.21 -17.06
CA SER A 206 2.92 -47.77 -16.76
C SER A 206 2.49 -48.75 -17.82
N GLY A 207 1.86 -49.83 -17.38
CA GLY A 207 1.47 -50.96 -18.22
C GLY A 207 -0.03 -51.08 -18.40
N THR A 208 -0.48 -51.17 -19.65
CA THR A 208 -1.87 -51.50 -20.00
C THR A 208 -1.90 -52.83 -20.77
N GLY A 209 -2.84 -53.71 -20.40
CA GLY A 209 -3.07 -55.01 -21.08
C GLY A 209 -2.54 -56.23 -20.32
N ASP A 210 -2.47 -57.37 -21.02
CA ASP A 210 -2.19 -58.68 -20.42
C ASP A 210 -0.71 -58.91 -20.16
N ARG A 211 -0.39 -59.26 -18.91
CA ARG A 211 0.96 -59.50 -18.42
C ARG A 211 1.46 -60.93 -18.63
N SER A 212 0.61 -61.85 -19.04
CA SER A 212 0.98 -63.27 -19.17
C SER A 212 1.29 -63.63 -20.62
N SER A 213 2.31 -64.47 -20.79
CA SER A 213 2.62 -65.17 -22.02
C SER A 213 2.69 -66.66 -21.73
N VAL A 214 2.19 -67.49 -22.64
CA VAL A 214 2.14 -68.95 -22.48
C VAL A 214 2.94 -69.60 -23.59
N CYS A 215 3.77 -70.58 -23.27
CA CYS A 215 4.52 -71.36 -24.24
C CYS A 215 3.57 -72.25 -25.06
N GLN A 216 3.55 -72.05 -26.37
CA GLN A 216 2.60 -72.67 -27.30
C GLN A 216 3.18 -73.92 -27.98
N GLU A 217 2.32 -74.67 -28.67
CA GLU A 217 2.69 -75.93 -29.34
C GLU A 217 3.64 -75.72 -30.55
N ASN A 218 3.70 -74.51 -31.10
CA ASN A 218 4.65 -74.17 -32.15
C ASN A 218 6.07 -73.91 -31.63
N GLY A 219 6.31 -74.05 -30.32
CA GLY A 219 7.61 -73.76 -29.71
C GLY A 219 7.90 -72.25 -29.60
N SER A 220 6.86 -71.41 -29.58
CA SER A 220 7.01 -69.97 -29.36
C SER A 220 6.13 -69.50 -28.19
N TRP A 221 6.61 -68.46 -27.51
CA TRP A 221 5.83 -67.75 -26.50
C TRP A 221 4.71 -66.96 -27.17
N ARG A 222 3.49 -67.03 -26.62
CA ARG A 222 2.38 -66.18 -27.05
C ARG A 222 2.76 -64.71 -26.86
N THR A 223 2.61 -63.87 -27.88
CA THR A 223 2.91 -62.45 -27.76
C THR A 223 2.11 -61.82 -26.61
N PRO A 224 2.77 -61.27 -25.57
CA PRO A 224 2.06 -60.60 -24.48
C PRO A 224 1.46 -59.28 -24.97
N ASN A 225 0.23 -58.97 -24.55
CA ASN A 225 -0.46 -57.72 -24.90
C ASN A 225 -0.16 -56.59 -23.89
N LEU A 226 1.01 -56.64 -23.25
CA LEU A 226 1.44 -55.61 -22.30
C LEU A 226 2.10 -54.47 -23.06
N THR A 227 1.44 -53.30 -23.07
CA THR A 227 2.04 -52.06 -23.57
C THR A 227 2.55 -51.25 -22.38
N CYS A 228 3.86 -50.98 -22.36
CA CYS A 228 4.51 -50.16 -21.34
C CYS A 228 4.82 -48.77 -21.90
N THR A 229 4.16 -47.74 -21.37
CA THR A 229 4.39 -46.34 -21.75
C THR A 229 5.11 -45.61 -20.63
N LEU A 230 6.06 -44.75 -20.97
CA LEU A 230 6.79 -43.95 -19.99
C LEU A 230 5.79 -43.09 -19.20
N MET A 231 5.89 -43.10 -17.88
CA MET A 231 5.02 -42.33 -17.00
C MET A 231 5.15 -40.84 -17.31
N SER A 232 4.02 -40.16 -17.36
CA SER A 232 3.93 -38.71 -17.56
C SER A 232 3.28 -38.08 -16.34
N CYS A 233 3.88 -37.02 -15.82
CA CYS A 233 3.35 -36.24 -14.70
C CYS A 233 2.42 -35.11 -15.15
N GLY A 234 2.27 -34.90 -16.47
CA GLY A 234 1.63 -33.70 -17.01
C GLY A 234 2.46 -32.44 -16.80
N ASP A 235 1.92 -31.29 -17.18
CA ASP A 235 2.60 -30.01 -17.00
C ASP A 235 2.69 -29.67 -15.51
N PRO A 236 3.88 -29.33 -14.98
CA PRO A 236 4.03 -28.93 -13.59
C PRO A 236 3.28 -27.62 -13.33
N GLU A 237 2.51 -27.58 -12.25
CA GLU A 237 1.73 -26.40 -11.87
C GLU A 237 2.56 -25.43 -11.04
N ALA A 238 2.34 -24.12 -11.24
CA ALA A 238 2.91 -23.07 -10.42
C ALA A 238 1.80 -22.14 -9.92
N ASP A 239 1.92 -21.71 -8.66
CA ASP A 239 1.01 -20.75 -8.04
C ASP A 239 1.31 -19.30 -8.44
N ASP A 240 0.52 -18.35 -7.94
CA ASP A 240 0.64 -16.92 -8.24
C ASP A 240 1.96 -16.27 -7.74
N THR A 241 2.78 -16.99 -6.97
CA THR A 241 4.07 -16.52 -6.45
C THR A 241 5.26 -17.05 -7.25
N LYS A 242 5.04 -18.05 -8.11
CA LYS A 242 6.10 -18.80 -8.81
C LYS A 242 5.87 -18.86 -10.32
N ASN A 243 6.95 -19.04 -11.05
CA ASN A 243 6.98 -19.46 -12.44
C ASN A 243 7.72 -20.80 -12.51
N VAL A 244 7.39 -21.63 -13.50
CA VAL A 244 8.04 -22.92 -13.71
C VAL A 244 8.58 -23.03 -15.13
N GLN A 245 9.75 -23.64 -15.27
CA GLN A 245 10.38 -23.95 -16.55
C GLN A 245 10.69 -25.44 -16.61
N PHE A 246 10.34 -26.09 -17.72
CA PHE A 246 10.55 -27.52 -17.94
C PHE A 246 10.67 -27.80 -19.44
N THR A 247 11.34 -28.90 -19.81
CA THR A 247 11.51 -29.34 -21.21
C THR A 247 10.78 -30.64 -21.52
N ALA A 248 10.47 -31.43 -20.50
CA ALA A 248 9.79 -32.71 -20.60
C ALA A 248 8.97 -32.97 -19.33
N VAL A 249 7.96 -33.82 -19.44
CA VAL A 249 6.99 -34.12 -18.38
C VAL A 249 6.99 -35.60 -17.98
N THR A 250 7.94 -36.37 -18.49
CA THR A 250 8.02 -37.82 -18.26
C THR A 250 8.86 -38.16 -17.04
N PHE A 251 8.71 -39.37 -16.52
CA PHE A 251 9.45 -39.86 -15.35
C PHE A 251 10.94 -39.52 -15.38
N GLY A 252 11.45 -38.97 -14.27
CA GLY A 252 12.82 -38.51 -14.13
C GLY A 252 13.12 -37.12 -14.70
N SER A 253 12.19 -36.51 -15.45
CA SER A 253 12.33 -35.12 -15.90
C SER A 253 12.33 -34.17 -14.71
N THR A 254 13.05 -33.05 -14.85
CA THR A 254 13.16 -32.02 -13.80
C THR A 254 12.54 -30.71 -14.29
N ALA A 255 11.69 -30.13 -13.45
CA ALA A 255 11.12 -28.80 -13.59
C ALA A 255 11.80 -27.86 -12.59
N MET A 256 12.05 -26.61 -13.02
CA MET A 256 12.72 -25.59 -12.23
C MET A 256 11.76 -24.45 -11.92
N TYR A 257 11.58 -24.17 -10.63
CA TYR A 257 10.72 -23.13 -10.10
C TYR A 257 11.51 -21.86 -9.79
N PHE A 258 10.91 -20.71 -10.11
CA PHE A 258 11.47 -19.39 -9.87
C PHE A 258 10.41 -18.52 -9.19
N CYS A 259 10.81 -17.72 -8.21
CA CYS A 259 9.90 -16.72 -7.66
C CYS A 259 9.60 -15.66 -8.71
N ARG A 260 8.34 -15.21 -8.76
CA ARG A 260 7.92 -14.10 -9.63
C ARG A 260 8.57 -12.79 -9.18
N PRO A 261 8.66 -11.79 -10.08
CA PRO A 261 9.15 -10.46 -9.72
C PRO A 261 8.45 -9.91 -8.48
N GLY A 262 9.23 -9.34 -7.56
CA GLY A 262 8.73 -8.87 -6.26
C GLY A 262 8.71 -9.91 -5.14
N PHE A 263 9.05 -11.18 -5.42
CA PHE A 263 9.22 -12.22 -4.41
C PHE A 263 10.67 -12.70 -4.32
N SER A 264 11.12 -12.98 -3.10
CA SER A 264 12.43 -13.58 -2.81
C SER A 264 12.25 -15.05 -2.43
N GLY A 265 13.16 -15.90 -2.92
CA GLY A 265 13.06 -17.35 -2.78
C GLY A 265 14.15 -17.96 -1.91
N THR A 266 13.75 -18.79 -0.95
CA THR A 266 14.65 -19.63 -0.16
C THR A 266 14.34 -21.12 -0.35
N GLY A 267 15.39 -21.94 -0.45
CA GLY A 267 15.28 -23.39 -0.60
C GLY A 267 15.52 -23.93 -2.03
N ASP A 268 15.12 -25.17 -2.27
CA ASP A 268 15.37 -25.91 -3.52
C ASP A 268 14.28 -25.64 -4.56
N ARG A 269 14.72 -25.30 -5.76
CA ARG A 269 13.89 -24.91 -6.90
C ARG A 269 13.50 -26.08 -7.79
N SER A 270 14.07 -27.26 -7.56
CA SER A 270 13.87 -28.42 -8.41
C SER A 270 12.63 -29.22 -8.00
N SER A 271 11.93 -29.74 -9.00
CA SER A 271 10.86 -30.71 -8.87
C SER A 271 11.08 -31.80 -9.91
N VAL A 272 10.96 -33.07 -9.51
CA VAL A 272 11.24 -34.23 -10.37
C VAL A 272 9.95 -35.01 -10.58
N CYS A 273 9.69 -35.41 -11.83
CA CYS A 273 8.54 -36.25 -12.17
C CYS A 273 8.75 -37.68 -11.61
N GLN A 274 7.88 -38.08 -10.69
CA GLN A 274 8.00 -39.32 -9.93
C GLN A 274 7.24 -40.48 -10.59
N GLU A 275 7.48 -41.70 -10.09
CA GLU A 275 6.90 -42.93 -10.64
C GLU A 275 5.40 -43.06 -10.45
N ASN A 276 4.81 -42.28 -9.53
CA ASN A 276 3.37 -42.21 -9.30
C ASN A 276 2.63 -41.31 -10.30
N GLY A 277 3.35 -40.66 -11.23
CA GLY A 277 2.77 -39.70 -12.17
C GLY A 277 2.51 -38.32 -11.57
N SER A 278 3.18 -37.98 -10.47
CA SER A 278 3.15 -36.64 -9.87
C SER A 278 4.53 -36.02 -9.84
N TRP A 279 4.59 -34.69 -9.93
CA TRP A 279 5.78 -33.91 -9.66
C TRP A 279 6.10 -33.92 -8.16
N SER A 280 7.37 -34.06 -7.79
CA SER A 280 7.79 -33.94 -6.39
C SER A 280 7.59 -32.50 -5.91
N THR A 281 7.17 -32.29 -4.66
CA THR A 281 6.99 -30.93 -4.13
C THR A 281 8.34 -30.18 -4.09
N PRO A 282 8.48 -29.04 -4.78
CA PRO A 282 9.69 -28.24 -4.68
C PRO A 282 9.77 -27.57 -3.31
N ASN A 283 10.94 -27.60 -2.67
CA ASN A 283 11.18 -26.93 -1.38
C ASN A 283 11.49 -25.44 -1.56
N LEU A 284 10.79 -24.75 -2.46
CA LEU A 284 10.98 -23.33 -2.73
C LEU A 284 9.89 -22.51 -2.04
N THR A 285 10.27 -21.72 -1.06
CA THR A 285 9.38 -20.73 -0.44
C THR A 285 9.63 -19.37 -1.05
N CYS A 286 8.61 -18.77 -1.65
CA CYS A 286 8.66 -17.41 -2.19
C CYS A 286 7.91 -16.46 -1.27
N THR A 287 8.62 -15.49 -0.67
CA THR A 287 8.04 -14.46 0.19
C THR A 287 8.10 -13.11 -0.50
N LEU A 288 7.08 -12.29 -0.30
CA LEU A 288 7.05 -10.94 -0.87
C LEU A 288 8.24 -10.13 -0.31
N ILE A 289 9.01 -9.51 -1.19
CA ILE A 289 10.18 -8.71 -0.80
C ILE A 289 9.72 -7.56 0.09
N SER A 290 10.41 -7.36 1.20
CA SER A 290 10.18 -6.27 2.14
C SER A 290 11.43 -5.39 2.17
N CYS A 291 11.24 -4.07 2.06
CA CYS A 291 12.30 -3.08 2.19
C CYS A 291 12.50 -2.60 3.64
N GLY A 292 11.70 -3.11 4.58
CA GLY A 292 11.65 -2.58 5.95
C GLY A 292 11.02 -1.19 6.01
N ASP A 293 11.00 -0.59 7.21
CA ASP A 293 10.45 0.76 7.38
C ASP A 293 11.35 1.78 6.67
N PRO A 294 10.80 2.67 5.82
CA PRO A 294 11.59 3.70 5.16
C PRO A 294 12.15 4.68 6.20
N GLU A 295 13.45 4.93 6.13
CA GLU A 295 14.12 5.86 7.04
C GLU A 295 14.00 7.30 6.55
N ALA A 296 13.91 8.24 7.49
CA ALA A 296 13.93 9.68 7.24
C ALA A 296 14.93 10.35 8.19
N ASP A 297 15.75 11.26 7.65
CA ASP A 297 16.65 12.09 8.45
C ASP A 297 15.88 13.14 9.29
N ASP A 298 16.63 13.91 10.09
CA ASP A 298 16.05 14.92 10.99
C ASP A 298 15.36 16.09 10.28
N THR A 299 15.54 16.26 8.98
CA THR A 299 14.90 17.32 8.19
C THR A 299 13.58 16.89 7.57
N LYS A 300 13.27 15.58 7.58
CA LYS A 300 12.14 14.97 6.86
C LYS A 300 11.20 14.21 7.80
N THR A 301 9.98 14.01 7.33
CA THR A 301 9.01 13.02 7.82
C THR A 301 8.64 12.09 6.67
N VAL A 302 8.25 10.87 7.00
CA VAL A 302 7.85 9.86 6.01
C VAL A 302 6.53 9.24 6.40
N GLN A 303 5.67 9.01 5.41
CA GLN A 303 4.39 8.32 5.55
C GLN A 303 4.33 7.17 4.55
N PHE A 304 3.91 5.99 5.01
CA PHE A 304 3.78 4.79 4.20
C PHE A 304 2.69 3.89 4.78
N THR A 305 2.09 3.04 3.94
CA THR A 305 1.05 2.07 4.35
C THR A 305 1.53 0.63 4.33
N ALA A 306 2.56 0.34 3.54
CA ALA A 306 3.18 -0.97 3.41
C ALA A 306 4.67 -0.80 3.10
N VAL A 307 5.43 -1.85 3.39
CA VAL A 307 6.90 -1.90 3.24
C VAL A 307 7.36 -2.91 2.20
N THR A 308 6.42 -3.47 1.44
CA THR A 308 6.66 -4.55 0.49
C THR A 308 6.93 -4.02 -0.91
N PHE A 309 7.50 -4.86 -1.78
CA PHE A 309 7.86 -4.50 -3.16
C PHE A 309 6.75 -3.73 -3.89
N GLY A 310 7.14 -2.63 -4.55
CA GLY A 310 6.22 -1.74 -5.26
C GLY A 310 5.44 -0.76 -4.37
N SER A 311 5.47 -0.92 -3.05
CA SER A 311 4.89 0.05 -2.11
C SER A 311 5.59 1.41 -2.24
N THR A 312 4.83 2.48 -2.03
CA THR A 312 5.33 3.85 -2.13
C THR A 312 5.30 4.53 -0.76
N ALA A 313 6.42 5.12 -0.38
CA ALA A 313 6.55 5.98 0.78
C ALA A 313 6.63 7.45 0.33
N VAL A 314 5.93 8.34 1.04
CA VAL A 314 5.86 9.76 0.74
C VAL A 314 6.57 10.56 1.82
N TYR A 315 7.57 11.33 1.41
CA TYR A 315 8.38 12.18 2.25
C TYR A 315 7.87 13.62 2.25
N SER A 316 7.96 14.27 3.39
CA SER A 316 7.69 15.70 3.55
C SER A 316 8.77 16.35 4.38
N CYS A 317 9.04 17.64 4.15
CA CYS A 317 9.95 18.37 5.01
C CYS A 317 9.31 18.64 6.37
N ARG A 318 10.09 18.55 7.45
CA ARG A 318 9.65 18.95 8.78
C ARG A 318 9.34 20.45 8.80
N ARG A 319 8.50 20.85 9.75
CA ARG A 319 8.15 22.26 9.99
C ARG A 319 9.42 23.11 10.08
N GLY A 320 9.44 24.23 9.35
CA GLY A 320 10.61 25.11 9.26
C GLY A 320 11.58 24.77 8.13
N PHE A 321 11.39 23.68 7.39
CA PHE A 321 12.16 23.34 6.19
C PHE A 321 11.30 23.43 4.94
N SER A 322 11.88 23.92 3.85
CA SER A 322 11.29 23.94 2.51
C SER A 322 11.91 22.86 1.63
N GLY A 323 11.09 22.21 0.80
CA GLY A 323 11.48 21.03 0.03
C GLY A 323 11.46 21.24 -1.47
N THR A 324 12.53 20.83 -2.14
CA THR A 324 12.62 20.78 -3.62
C THR A 324 12.91 19.35 -4.09
N GLY A 325 12.18 18.90 -5.12
CA GLY A 325 12.35 17.59 -5.77
C GLY A 325 11.25 16.56 -5.45
N ASP A 326 11.51 15.29 -5.76
CA ASP A 326 10.53 14.20 -5.69
C ASP A 326 10.34 13.67 -4.27
N ARG A 327 9.08 13.67 -3.84
CA ARG A 327 8.67 13.24 -2.50
C ARG A 327 8.44 11.74 -2.39
N SER A 328 8.49 10.98 -3.48
CA SER A 328 8.14 9.55 -3.47
C SER A 328 9.35 8.62 -3.54
N SER A 329 9.41 7.68 -2.62
CA SER A 329 10.29 6.53 -2.65
C SER A 329 9.47 5.27 -2.92
N VAL A 330 10.02 4.33 -3.67
CA VAL A 330 9.36 3.06 -4.01
C VAL A 330 10.24 1.92 -3.53
N CYS A 331 9.63 0.91 -2.89
CA CYS A 331 10.34 -0.30 -2.47
C CYS A 331 10.74 -1.14 -3.69
N GLN A 332 12.04 -1.37 -3.86
CA GLN A 332 12.63 -2.01 -5.04
C GLN A 332 12.87 -3.51 -4.83
N GLU A 333 13.20 -4.22 -5.91
CA GLU A 333 13.40 -5.67 -5.92
C GLU A 333 14.66 -6.11 -5.15
N ASN A 334 15.61 -5.21 -4.92
CA ASN A 334 16.78 -5.48 -4.07
C ASN A 334 16.46 -5.43 -2.56
N GLY A 335 15.20 -5.20 -2.17
CA GLY A 335 14.82 -5.06 -0.77
C GLY A 335 15.27 -3.73 -0.16
N SER A 336 15.47 -2.69 -0.97
CA SER A 336 15.77 -1.33 -0.50
C SER A 336 14.81 -0.31 -1.07
N TRP A 337 14.56 0.75 -0.30
CA TRP A 337 13.80 1.90 -0.75
C TRP A 337 14.62 2.71 -1.77
N ARG A 338 14.01 3.06 -2.91
CA ARG A 338 14.63 3.97 -3.87
C ARG A 338 14.95 5.30 -3.20
N THR A 339 16.18 5.77 -3.27
CA THR A 339 16.55 7.05 -2.63
C THR A 339 15.62 8.19 -3.09
N PRO A 340 14.90 8.85 -2.17
CA PRO A 340 14.00 9.95 -2.53
C PRO A 340 14.83 11.17 -2.94
N ASN A 341 14.46 11.81 -4.05
CA ASN A 341 15.10 13.03 -4.52
C ASN A 341 14.49 14.28 -3.86
N LEU A 342 14.25 14.23 -2.55
CA LEU A 342 13.72 15.36 -1.77
C LEU A 342 14.86 16.00 -0.98
N THR A 343 15.18 17.24 -1.31
CA THR A 343 16.11 18.06 -0.52
C THR A 343 15.32 19.03 0.33
N CYS A 344 15.51 18.98 1.65
CA CYS A 344 14.86 19.87 2.61
C CYS A 344 15.88 20.86 3.17
N THR A 345 15.69 22.15 2.90
CA THR A 345 16.56 23.23 3.40
C THR A 345 15.81 24.09 4.39
N LEU A 346 16.48 24.55 5.45
CA LEU A 346 15.87 25.42 6.45
C LEU A 346 15.34 26.70 5.78
N ILE A 347 14.08 27.05 6.04
CA ILE A 347 13.44 28.24 5.45
C ILE A 347 14.21 29.48 5.89
N SER A 348 14.52 30.36 4.94
CA SER A 348 15.11 31.68 5.21
C SER A 348 14.15 32.78 4.78
N CYS A 349 14.03 33.81 5.61
CA CYS A 349 13.24 35.01 5.34
C CYS A 349 14.04 36.13 4.64
N GLY A 350 15.33 35.88 4.35
CA GLY A 350 16.25 36.93 3.91
C GLY A 350 16.54 37.96 5.01
N ASP A 351 17.35 38.96 4.67
CA ASP A 351 17.66 40.04 5.60
C ASP A 351 16.42 40.91 5.87
N PRO A 352 16.07 41.18 7.13
CA PRO A 352 14.92 42.01 7.47
C PRO A 352 15.16 43.46 7.02
N GLU A 353 14.20 44.03 6.29
CA GLU A 353 14.27 45.39 5.79
C GLU A 353 13.70 46.40 6.81
N ALA A 354 14.40 47.51 7.02
CA ALA A 354 13.95 48.62 7.86
C ALA A 354 13.79 49.90 7.04
N ASP A 355 12.69 50.63 7.28
CA ASP A 355 12.47 51.95 6.69
C ASP A 355 13.38 53.03 7.31
N ASN A 356 13.32 54.25 6.76
CA ASN A 356 14.17 55.38 7.19
C ASN A 356 13.90 55.87 8.63
N THR A 357 12.84 55.40 9.30
CA THR A 357 12.51 55.77 10.68
C THR A 357 13.01 54.75 11.70
N LYS A 358 13.44 53.56 11.25
CA LYS A 358 13.81 52.42 12.09
C LYS A 358 15.25 51.95 11.87
N THR A 359 15.76 51.19 12.83
CA THR A 359 16.96 50.35 12.74
C THR A 359 16.61 48.93 13.13
N VAL A 360 17.28 47.93 12.55
CA VAL A 360 17.01 46.51 12.81
C VAL A 360 18.27 45.77 13.23
N GLN A 361 18.14 44.87 14.20
CA GLN A 361 19.20 43.98 14.68
C GLN A 361 18.71 42.53 14.65
N PHE A 362 19.53 41.62 14.13
CA PHE A 362 19.23 40.19 14.03
C PHE A 362 20.52 39.36 14.03
N THR A 363 20.43 38.09 14.44
CA THR A 363 21.56 37.15 14.48
C THR A 363 21.46 36.04 13.42
N ALA A 364 20.24 35.74 12.98
CA ALA A 364 19.94 34.75 11.96
C ALA A 364 18.69 35.15 11.18
N VAL A 365 18.59 34.64 9.95
CA VAL A 365 17.51 34.94 9.00
C VAL A 365 16.66 33.72 8.67
N THR A 366 16.69 32.72 9.54
CA THR A 366 16.05 31.41 9.33
C THR A 366 14.76 31.29 10.11
N PHE A 367 13.92 30.32 9.76
CA PHE A 367 12.63 30.09 10.41
C PHE A 367 12.74 30.06 11.94
N GLY A 368 11.85 30.82 12.61
CA GLY A 368 11.82 30.94 14.06
C GLY A 368 12.80 31.94 14.65
N SER A 369 13.71 32.53 13.85
CA SER A 369 14.56 33.65 14.29
C SER A 369 13.75 34.94 14.48
N THR A 370 14.18 35.79 15.41
CA THR A 370 13.54 37.06 15.73
C THR A 370 14.48 38.22 15.41
N ALA A 371 14.01 39.18 14.62
CA ALA A 371 14.65 40.48 14.39
C ALA A 371 14.02 41.53 15.30
N MET A 372 14.86 42.41 15.84
CA MET A 372 14.46 43.47 16.77
C MET A 372 14.60 44.84 16.09
N TYR A 373 13.51 45.59 16.04
CA TYR A 373 13.45 46.93 15.46
C TYR A 373 13.46 47.99 16.58
N SER A 374 14.13 49.10 16.32
CA SER A 374 14.16 50.28 17.20
C SER A 374 14.00 51.56 16.39
N CYS A 375 13.43 52.60 16.98
CA CYS A 375 13.28 53.89 16.31
C CYS A 375 14.62 54.62 16.23
N ARG A 376 14.88 55.28 15.11
CA ARG A 376 16.05 56.15 14.96
C ARG A 376 15.95 57.37 15.88
N PRO A 377 17.09 57.97 16.25
CA PRO A 377 17.11 59.22 17.01
C PRO A 377 16.20 60.29 16.37
N GLY A 378 15.39 60.99 17.20
CA GLY A 378 14.40 61.97 16.75
C GLY A 378 12.98 61.42 16.53
N PHE A 379 12.79 60.11 16.70
CA PHE A 379 11.48 59.45 16.66
C PHE A 379 11.19 58.74 17.99
N ASN A 380 9.95 58.85 18.48
CA ASN A 380 9.46 58.09 19.63
C ASN A 380 8.75 56.82 19.16
N GLY A 381 9.09 55.69 19.78
CA GLY A 381 8.53 54.38 19.45
C GLY A 381 7.37 53.98 20.35
N THR A 382 6.34 53.37 19.77
CA THR A 382 5.29 52.65 20.50
C THR A 382 5.19 51.22 19.97
N GLY A 383 5.42 50.22 20.83
CA GLY A 383 5.45 48.80 20.48
C GLY A 383 6.71 48.08 21.00
N ASP A 384 6.82 46.76 20.77
CA ASP A 384 7.92 45.90 21.23
C ASP A 384 9.04 45.72 20.19
N GLY A 385 8.83 46.17 18.94
CA GLY A 385 9.83 46.05 17.88
C GLY A 385 10.11 44.64 17.38
N SER A 386 9.34 43.62 17.79
CA SER A 386 9.67 42.24 17.47
C SER A 386 9.13 41.80 16.10
N SER A 387 9.96 41.10 15.32
CA SER A 387 9.56 40.49 14.04
C SER A 387 10.10 39.06 13.94
N LEU A 388 9.20 38.10 13.68
CA LEU A 388 9.50 36.67 13.64
C LEU A 388 9.58 36.18 12.18
N CYS A 389 10.61 35.39 11.85
CA CYS A 389 10.70 34.73 10.55
C CYS A 389 9.71 33.55 10.49
N LYS A 390 8.68 33.70 9.64
CA LYS A 390 7.56 32.75 9.51
C LYS A 390 7.85 31.66 8.48
N GLU A 391 7.00 30.64 8.49
CA GLU A 391 7.12 29.46 7.61
C GLU A 391 6.89 29.77 6.11
N ASN A 392 6.26 30.90 5.80
CA ASN A 392 6.11 31.36 4.42
C ASN A 392 7.37 32.05 3.86
N GLY A 393 8.48 32.06 4.60
CA GLY A 393 9.70 32.75 4.19
C GLY A 393 9.61 34.27 4.26
N ALA A 394 8.68 34.82 5.06
CA ALA A 394 8.57 36.25 5.28
C ALA A 394 8.63 36.61 6.77
N TRP A 395 9.27 37.73 7.07
CA TRP A 395 9.24 38.34 8.39
C TRP A 395 7.81 38.75 8.77
N SER A 396 7.43 38.61 10.04
CA SER A 396 6.17 39.17 10.53
C SER A 396 6.26 40.69 10.58
N THR A 397 5.13 41.37 10.44
CA THR A 397 5.10 42.83 10.58
C THR A 397 5.59 43.22 11.97
N PRO A 398 6.65 44.04 12.10
CA PRO A 398 7.16 44.44 13.41
C PRO A 398 6.14 45.30 14.13
N SER A 399 5.85 44.99 15.39
CA SER A 399 4.96 45.80 16.23
C SER A 399 5.74 47.00 16.77
N LEU A 400 6.02 47.98 15.89
CA LEU A 400 6.69 49.23 16.23
C LEU A 400 6.25 50.38 15.32
N THR A 401 5.68 51.40 15.93
CA THR A 401 5.33 52.66 15.27
C THR A 401 6.26 53.77 15.77
N CYS A 402 6.95 54.46 14.86
CA CYS A 402 7.89 55.54 15.17
C CYS A 402 7.29 56.89 14.72
N THR A 403 7.04 57.81 15.65
CA THR A 403 6.52 59.15 15.35
C THR A 403 7.55 60.24 15.66
N GLN A 404 7.59 61.30 14.85
CA GLN A 404 8.56 62.38 15.00
C GLN A 404 8.31 63.16 16.31
N GLN A 405 9.37 63.47 17.05
CA GLN A 405 9.31 64.23 18.30
C GLN A 405 9.04 65.73 18.01
N SER A 406 7.99 66.33 18.61
CA SER A 406 7.67 67.76 18.49
C SER A 406 8.23 68.60 19.65
N PHE A 407 8.82 69.76 19.37
CA PHE A 407 9.33 70.73 20.37
C PHE A 407 8.32 71.88 20.63
N PRO A 408 8.21 72.45 21.85
CA PRO A 408 7.21 73.49 22.19
C PRO A 408 7.58 74.93 21.73
N PRO A 409 6.61 75.84 21.55
CA PRO A 409 6.84 77.20 21.02
C PRO A 409 7.35 78.23 22.06
N THR A 410 8.07 79.24 21.56
CA THR A 410 8.73 80.36 22.25
C THR A 410 7.76 81.39 22.87
N VAL A 411 8.07 81.88 24.08
CA VAL A 411 7.30 82.88 24.85
C VAL A 411 7.51 84.31 24.29
N SER A 412 6.43 85.10 24.18
CA SER A 412 6.39 86.50 23.70
C SER A 412 5.54 87.34 24.65
N CYS A 413 5.89 88.61 24.88
CA CYS A 413 5.04 89.56 25.61
C CYS A 413 3.95 90.17 24.70
N ASP A 414 2.88 90.71 25.29
CA ASP A 414 1.88 91.52 24.58
C ASP A 414 2.43 92.93 24.25
N ASN A 415 1.82 93.67 23.33
CA ASN A 415 2.25 95.04 23.00
C ASN A 415 2.01 96.01 24.19
N PRO A 416 3.02 96.79 24.63
CA PRO A 416 2.85 97.74 25.72
C PRO A 416 1.97 98.93 25.28
N VAL A 417 1.09 99.39 26.17
CA VAL A 417 0.12 100.48 25.92
C VAL A 417 0.38 101.61 26.91
N GLY A 418 0.30 102.86 26.45
CA GLY A 418 0.35 104.07 27.29
C GLY A 418 -0.99 104.37 27.96
N ASP A 419 -1.01 105.33 28.90
CA ASP A 419 -2.21 105.76 29.62
C ASP A 419 -2.50 107.26 29.39
N ASP A 420 -3.50 107.82 30.07
CA ASP A 420 -3.91 109.24 29.94
C ASP A 420 -2.82 110.24 30.37
N THR A 421 -1.68 109.78 30.89
CA THR A 421 -0.52 110.59 31.29
C THR A 421 0.76 110.27 30.52
N LYS A 422 0.83 109.13 29.81
CA LYS A 422 2.05 108.58 29.19
C LYS A 422 1.84 108.04 27.78
N THR A 423 2.74 108.35 26.86
CA THR A 423 2.89 107.67 25.56
C THR A 423 4.00 106.61 25.61
N VAL A 424 3.92 105.56 24.78
CA VAL A 424 4.93 104.49 24.72
C VAL A 424 5.42 104.24 23.29
N GLU A 425 6.74 104.10 23.12
CA GLU A 425 7.39 103.63 21.90
C GLU A 425 8.13 102.30 22.15
N PHE A 426 7.96 101.33 21.24
CA PHE A 426 8.64 100.03 21.28
C PHE A 426 8.83 99.49 19.86
N ASN A 427 9.83 98.63 19.66
CA ASN A 427 10.14 98.00 18.35
C ASN A 427 9.73 96.53 18.27
N GLU A 428 9.97 95.76 19.34
CA GLU A 428 9.73 94.31 19.42
C GLU A 428 9.16 93.92 20.78
N VAL A 429 8.51 92.74 20.86
CA VAL A 429 7.87 92.20 22.07
C VAL A 429 8.46 90.86 22.53
N THR A 430 9.68 90.56 22.10
CA THR A 430 10.42 89.35 22.52
C THR A 430 11.11 89.57 23.86
N VAL A 431 11.37 88.49 24.61
CA VAL A 431 12.04 88.54 25.91
C VAL A 431 13.38 89.27 25.79
N GLY A 432 13.57 90.34 26.58
CA GLY A 432 14.73 91.23 26.55
C GLY A 432 14.55 92.52 25.74
N SER A 433 13.47 92.65 24.97
CA SER A 433 13.13 93.89 24.24
C SER A 433 12.73 95.02 25.18
N GLY A 434 13.04 96.27 24.80
CA GLY A 434 12.76 97.48 25.59
C GLY A 434 11.65 98.36 25.00
N ALA A 435 10.82 98.92 25.87
CA ALA A 435 9.79 99.92 25.58
C ALA A 435 10.08 101.19 26.40
N HIS A 436 9.88 102.36 25.80
CA HIS A 436 10.17 103.65 26.41
C HIS A 436 8.89 104.48 26.54
N TYR A 437 8.60 104.92 27.77
CA TYR A 437 7.45 105.74 28.11
C TYR A 437 7.86 107.21 28.26
N SER A 438 7.01 108.14 27.83
CA SER A 438 7.21 109.59 27.95
C SER A 438 5.91 110.28 28.39
N CYS A 439 5.98 111.39 29.12
CA CYS A 439 4.80 112.10 29.62
C CYS A 439 4.16 112.99 28.55
N ILE A 440 2.83 113.11 28.58
CA ILE A 440 2.09 114.01 27.68
C ILE A 440 2.30 115.49 28.04
N SER A 441 2.05 116.39 27.09
CA SER A 441 2.28 117.84 27.25
C SER A 441 1.49 118.44 28.43
N GLY A 442 2.17 119.19 29.32
CA GLY A 442 1.56 119.83 30.50
C GLY A 442 2.04 119.25 31.84
N TYR A 443 2.79 118.14 31.79
CA TYR A 443 3.43 117.48 32.93
C TYR A 443 4.96 117.56 32.83
N THR A 444 5.65 117.47 33.97
CA THR A 444 7.11 117.39 34.06
C THR A 444 7.54 115.94 34.28
N GLU A 445 8.49 115.47 33.47
CA GLU A 445 9.02 114.11 33.51
C GLU A 445 10.06 113.96 34.63
N THR A 446 9.91 112.94 35.46
CA THR A 446 10.95 112.51 36.41
C THR A 446 11.11 110.99 36.31
N GLY A 447 12.26 110.53 35.82
CA GLY A 447 12.55 109.11 35.58
C GLY A 447 13.15 108.85 34.19
N ASP A 448 13.42 107.58 33.86
CA ASP A 448 13.97 107.14 32.57
C ASP A 448 12.93 106.45 31.65
N GLY A 449 11.74 106.16 32.16
CA GLY A 449 10.63 105.58 31.40
C GLY A 449 10.89 104.23 30.74
N THR A 450 11.93 103.49 31.12
CA THR A 450 12.29 102.23 30.47
C THR A 450 11.55 101.01 31.05
N SER A 451 11.04 100.16 30.17
CA SER A 451 10.38 98.89 30.48
C SER A 451 10.95 97.78 29.61
N VAL A 452 11.13 96.56 30.14
CA VAL A 452 11.74 95.42 29.45
C VAL A 452 10.81 94.19 29.50
N CYS A 453 10.63 93.50 28.38
CA CYS A 453 9.85 92.26 28.30
C CYS A 453 10.60 91.11 29.01
N GLN A 454 9.95 90.48 29.99
CA GLN A 454 10.54 89.45 30.85
C GLN A 454 10.17 88.02 30.38
N GLU A 455 10.93 87.01 30.83
CA GLU A 455 10.67 85.57 30.54
C GLU A 455 9.29 85.09 31.00
N SER A 456 8.63 85.85 31.88
CA SER A 456 7.25 85.63 32.31
C SER A 456 6.20 85.99 31.24
N GLY A 457 6.60 86.60 30.12
CA GLY A 457 5.68 87.14 29.11
C GLY A 457 5.04 88.48 29.50
N SER A 458 5.59 89.21 30.48
CA SER A 458 5.11 90.53 30.91
C SER A 458 6.20 91.60 30.88
N TRP A 459 5.81 92.86 30.68
CA TRP A 459 6.70 94.04 30.69
C TRP A 459 7.02 94.49 32.12
N SER A 460 8.27 94.89 32.38
CA SER A 460 8.68 95.45 33.68
C SER A 460 8.08 96.84 33.92
N ASN A 461 7.91 97.26 35.18
CA ASN A 461 7.31 98.56 35.48
C ASN A 461 8.21 99.74 35.01
N PRO A 462 7.72 100.65 34.13
CA PRO A 462 8.52 101.78 33.66
C PRO A 462 8.74 102.83 34.74
N ASN A 463 10.01 103.19 34.99
CA ASN A 463 10.40 104.20 35.97
C ASN A 463 10.14 105.62 35.44
N LEU A 464 8.86 106.05 35.43
CA LEU A 464 8.43 107.38 34.97
C LEU A 464 7.28 107.95 35.83
N VAL A 465 7.49 109.17 36.33
CA VAL A 465 6.50 109.98 37.06
C VAL A 465 6.24 111.29 36.31
N CYS A 466 4.96 111.61 36.07
CA CYS A 466 4.51 112.83 35.39
C CYS A 466 3.85 113.79 36.40
N ALA A 467 4.44 114.96 36.68
CA ALA A 467 3.93 115.92 37.69
C ALA A 467 3.53 117.29 37.11
N GLN A 468 2.36 117.82 37.48
CA GLN A 468 1.76 119.08 36.99
C GLN A 468 2.23 120.31 37.79
N ARG A 469 2.44 121.50 37.17
CA ARG A 469 2.94 122.74 37.83
C ARG A 469 1.80 123.63 38.39
N GLN A 470 1.81 124.02 39.68
CA GLN A 470 1.41 125.36 40.20
C GLN A 470 1.68 125.59 41.73
N PHE A 471 1.70 126.88 42.11
CA PHE A 471 2.29 127.64 43.23
C PHE A 471 1.73 127.44 44.67
N PRO A 472 2.46 127.85 45.74
CA PRO A 472 1.99 127.77 47.13
C PRO A 472 0.88 128.80 47.48
N PRO A 473 -0.04 128.48 48.42
CA PRO A 473 -1.14 129.35 48.81
C PRO A 473 -0.71 130.52 49.73
N PRO A 474 -1.42 131.66 49.70
CA PRO A 474 -1.15 132.85 50.52
C PRO A 474 -1.62 132.67 51.99
N VAL A 475 -0.90 133.30 52.92
CA VAL A 475 -1.26 133.40 54.34
C VAL A 475 -2.46 134.33 54.49
N SER A 476 -3.50 133.86 55.19
CA SER A 476 -4.73 134.60 55.52
C SER A 476 -4.91 134.58 57.04
N CYS A 477 -5.46 135.64 57.63
CA CYS A 477 -5.88 135.57 59.03
C CYS A 477 -7.12 134.66 59.16
N ASP A 478 -7.28 134.01 60.31
CA ASP A 478 -8.54 133.36 60.67
C ASP A 478 -9.63 134.42 60.90
N ASN A 479 -10.91 134.04 60.89
CA ASN A 479 -12.00 134.98 61.14
C ASN A 479 -11.84 135.68 62.50
N PRO A 480 -11.99 137.02 62.58
CA PRO A 480 -11.83 137.75 63.85
C PRO A 480 -12.89 137.27 64.85
N GLY A 481 -12.44 136.62 65.92
CA GLY A 481 -13.28 136.14 67.02
C GLY A 481 -13.66 137.27 67.96
N GLY A 482 -14.92 137.29 68.39
CA GLY A 482 -15.45 138.19 69.42
C GLY A 482 -15.93 137.39 70.62
N ASP A 483 -16.05 138.06 71.75
CA ASP A 483 -16.76 137.53 72.91
C ASP A 483 -18.29 137.65 72.70
N ASP A 484 -19.08 136.89 73.44
CA ASP A 484 -20.55 136.79 73.36
C ASP A 484 -21.28 138.13 73.63
N THR A 485 -20.52 139.16 74.01
CA THR A 485 -20.99 140.51 74.30
C THR A 485 -20.79 141.49 73.12
N GLN A 486 -20.26 141.02 71.98
CA GLN A 486 -19.86 141.84 70.82
C GLN A 486 -20.40 141.30 69.49
N THR A 487 -20.65 142.20 68.56
CA THR A 487 -20.89 141.92 67.13
C THR A 487 -19.73 142.44 66.31
N ILE A 488 -19.32 141.70 65.27
CA ILE A 488 -18.16 142.03 64.42
C ILE A 488 -18.62 142.16 62.98
N LYS A 489 -18.15 143.20 62.30
CA LYS A 489 -18.27 143.38 60.84
C LYS A 489 -16.89 143.57 60.23
N PHE A 490 -16.57 142.75 59.24
CA PHE A 490 -15.39 142.86 58.38
C PHE A 490 -15.75 142.31 57.00
N ASP A 491 -15.10 142.83 55.96
CA ASP A 491 -15.42 142.46 54.57
C ASP A 491 -14.46 141.40 54.00
N ASP A 492 -13.26 141.23 54.59
CA ASP A 492 -12.25 140.25 54.19
C ASP A 492 -11.28 139.91 55.36
N VAL A 493 -10.55 138.79 55.24
CA VAL A 493 -9.60 138.25 56.24
C VAL A 493 -8.15 138.23 55.74
N THR A 494 -7.87 138.92 54.64
CA THR A 494 -6.52 139.09 54.09
C THR A 494 -5.73 140.17 54.82
N ILE A 495 -4.39 140.07 54.77
CA ILE A 495 -3.46 141.00 55.43
C ILE A 495 -3.80 142.46 55.09
N GLY A 496 -4.01 143.28 56.12
CA GLY A 496 -4.39 144.71 56.01
C GLY A 496 -5.88 145.00 56.14
N SER A 497 -6.76 143.98 56.15
CA SER A 497 -8.21 144.14 56.33
C SER A 497 -8.57 144.59 57.75
N ARG A 498 -9.68 145.32 57.92
CA ARG A 498 -10.13 145.88 59.21
C ARG A 498 -11.45 145.25 59.69
N ALA A 499 -11.48 144.83 60.95
CA ALA A 499 -12.67 144.33 61.63
C ALA A 499 -13.17 145.36 62.65
N HIS A 500 -14.46 145.67 62.58
CA HIS A 500 -15.13 146.63 63.45
C HIS A 500 -16.05 145.90 64.42
N TYR A 501 -15.85 146.13 65.71
CA TYR A 501 -16.55 145.52 66.82
C TYR A 501 -17.53 146.54 67.42
N SER A 502 -18.72 146.08 67.78
CA SER A 502 -19.78 146.86 68.44
C SER A 502 -20.49 146.00 69.49
N CYS A 503 -20.84 146.54 70.65
CA CYS A 503 -21.47 145.75 71.72
C CYS A 503 -22.89 145.32 71.35
N ILE A 504 -23.29 144.13 71.78
CA ILE A 504 -24.68 143.67 71.61
C ILE A 504 -25.66 144.49 72.45
N SER A 505 -26.93 144.48 72.06
CA SER A 505 -27.98 145.23 72.75
C SER A 505 -28.07 144.84 74.24
N GLY A 506 -28.00 145.84 75.13
CA GLY A 506 -27.89 145.62 76.58
C GLY A 506 -26.47 145.70 77.12
N TYR A 507 -25.48 146.17 76.35
CA TYR A 507 -24.12 146.45 76.81
C TYR A 507 -23.69 147.85 76.32
N SER A 508 -22.91 148.59 77.12
CA SER A 508 -22.43 149.93 76.74
C SER A 508 -21.00 149.93 76.21
N GLU A 509 -20.76 150.62 75.09
CA GLU A 509 -19.47 150.67 74.37
C GLU A 509 -18.51 151.69 74.99
N THR A 510 -17.27 151.28 75.28
CA THR A 510 -16.14 152.19 75.56
C THR A 510 -14.91 151.71 74.80
N GLY A 511 -14.36 152.53 73.90
CA GLY A 511 -13.21 152.20 73.04
C GLY A 511 -13.47 152.47 71.55
N ASP A 512 -12.47 152.29 70.68
CA ASP A 512 -12.55 152.56 69.24
C ASP A 512 -12.80 151.31 68.36
N GLY A 513 -12.93 150.12 68.98
CA GLY A 513 -13.59 148.96 68.38
C GLY A 513 -13.07 148.49 67.04
N THR A 514 -11.79 148.66 66.74
CA THR A 514 -11.22 148.22 65.45
C THR A 514 -9.98 147.35 65.62
N SER A 515 -9.89 146.32 64.78
CA SER A 515 -8.72 145.43 64.67
C SER A 515 -8.30 145.31 63.19
N VAL A 516 -7.02 145.05 62.92
CA VAL A 516 -6.45 144.92 61.57
C VAL A 516 -5.69 143.60 61.43
N CYS A 517 -5.92 142.85 60.35
CA CYS A 517 -5.20 141.60 60.05
C CYS A 517 -3.74 141.88 59.69
N GLN A 518 -2.80 141.22 60.37
CA GLN A 518 -1.36 141.43 60.30
C GLN A 518 -0.66 140.38 59.43
N GLU A 519 0.59 140.67 59.01
CA GLU A 519 1.37 139.80 58.11
C GLU A 519 1.69 138.41 58.67
N ASP A 520 1.55 138.22 59.99
CA ASP A 520 1.75 136.93 60.66
C ASP A 520 0.51 136.04 60.69
N GLY A 521 -0.62 136.49 60.12
CA GLY A 521 -1.89 135.77 60.11
C GLY A 521 -2.75 136.00 61.35
N SER A 522 -2.44 136.97 62.21
CA SER A 522 -3.25 137.31 63.39
C SER A 522 -3.91 138.70 63.32
N TRP A 523 -5.02 138.90 64.05
CA TRP A 523 -5.70 140.19 64.16
C TRP A 523 -5.10 141.04 65.28
N SER A 524 -4.88 142.34 65.04
CA SER A 524 -4.33 143.28 66.03
C SER A 524 -5.24 143.45 67.27
N THR A 525 -4.68 143.80 68.42
CA THR A 525 -5.47 143.99 69.65
C THR A 525 -6.55 145.06 69.51
N ASN A 526 -7.81 144.69 69.79
CA ASN A 526 -8.97 145.59 69.83
C ASN A 526 -9.14 146.19 71.24
N SER A 527 -9.48 147.48 71.33
CA SER A 527 -9.66 148.22 72.58
C SER A 527 -11.10 148.27 73.12
N LEU A 528 -12.07 147.67 72.42
CA LEU A 528 -13.49 147.70 72.82
C LEU A 528 -13.77 146.85 74.06
N VAL A 529 -14.38 147.49 75.06
CA VAL A 529 -14.87 146.82 76.27
C VAL A 529 -16.39 146.99 76.37
N CYS A 530 -17.10 145.87 76.43
CA CYS A 530 -18.56 145.81 76.57
C CYS A 530 -18.95 145.43 77.99
N THR A 531 -19.61 146.33 78.71
CA THR A 531 -20.07 146.07 80.08
C THR A 531 -21.57 145.74 80.14
N PRO A 532 -22.00 144.68 80.86
CA PRO A 532 -23.39 144.23 80.89
C PRO A 532 -24.36 145.22 81.52
N THR A 533 -25.50 145.40 80.85
CA THR A 533 -26.73 146.00 81.39
C THR A 533 -27.65 144.87 81.84
N THR A 534 -27.31 144.22 82.97
CA THR A 534 -28.12 143.27 83.75
C THR A 534 -29.02 142.23 83.00
N GLY A 535 -28.54 140.98 82.80
CA GLY A 535 -29.37 139.74 82.73
C GLY A 535 -29.08 138.61 81.68
N PHE A 536 -28.16 137.67 81.99
CA PHE A 536 -27.90 136.21 81.62
C PHE A 536 -28.79 135.39 80.61
N ILE A 537 -28.44 134.25 79.95
CA ILE A 537 -27.25 133.40 79.53
C ILE A 537 -27.72 132.22 78.58
N ASP A 538 -26.78 131.63 77.80
CA ASP A 538 -26.77 130.49 76.80
C ASP A 538 -26.77 129.03 77.40
N PRO A 539 -26.98 127.87 76.67
CA PRO A 539 -25.92 127.08 75.94
C PRO A 539 -26.36 126.07 74.79
N GLY A 540 -25.42 125.41 74.06
CA GLY A 540 -25.66 124.48 72.91
C GLY A 540 -25.15 122.99 72.91
N SER A 541 -25.18 122.35 71.70
CA SER A 541 -24.54 121.10 71.15
C SER A 541 -25.20 119.67 71.21
N SER A 542 -25.18 118.89 70.09
CA SER A 542 -24.76 117.44 69.96
C SER A 542 -24.97 116.79 68.54
N SER A 543 -24.34 115.63 68.28
CA SER A 543 -24.23 114.85 67.00
C SER A 543 -24.40 113.31 67.20
N GLU A 544 -25.19 112.56 66.38
CA GLU A 544 -25.48 111.10 66.58
C GLU A 544 -25.87 110.24 65.31
N ILE A 545 -25.00 109.85 64.33
CA ILE A 545 -25.34 108.91 63.20
C ILE A 545 -24.14 108.03 62.71
N CYS A 546 -24.34 106.72 62.41
CA CYS A 546 -23.39 105.73 61.80
C CYS A 546 -23.42 105.66 60.24
N PRO A 547 -22.39 105.15 59.53
CA PRO A 547 -22.32 105.02 58.06
C PRO A 547 -23.30 104.00 57.43
N ILE A 548 -23.67 104.22 56.16
CA ILE A 548 -24.59 103.38 55.36
C ILE A 548 -23.91 102.10 54.84
N LEU A 549 -24.62 100.97 54.86
CA LEU A 549 -24.20 99.66 54.31
C LEU A 549 -25.15 99.23 53.17
N ASP A 550 -24.61 98.88 52.01
CA ASP A 550 -25.35 98.44 50.80
C ASP A 550 -24.98 97.01 50.37
N SER A 551 -25.87 96.38 49.58
CA SER A 551 -25.65 95.03 49.01
C SER A 551 -24.70 95.07 47.80
N THR A 552 -23.93 94.00 47.59
CA THR A 552 -22.96 93.85 46.47
C THR A 552 -23.30 92.63 45.59
N ASP A 553 -22.52 92.38 44.54
CA ASP A 553 -22.72 91.24 43.63
C ASP A 553 -22.51 89.87 44.31
N THR A 554 -21.79 89.83 45.43
CA THR A 554 -21.47 88.59 46.17
C THR A 554 -22.17 88.47 47.53
N MET A 555 -22.79 89.55 48.03
CA MET A 555 -23.37 89.62 49.39
C MET A 555 -24.65 90.46 49.45
N ASP A 556 -25.66 89.95 50.17
CA ASP A 556 -26.89 90.68 50.51
C ASP A 556 -26.82 91.27 51.93
N VAL A 557 -27.26 92.54 52.06
CA VAL A 557 -27.29 93.29 53.32
C VAL A 557 -28.71 93.70 53.68
N ASN A 558 -29.11 93.46 54.93
CA ASN A 558 -30.40 93.90 55.48
C ASN A 558 -30.18 94.65 56.81
N VAL A 559 -30.40 95.96 56.84
CA VAL A 559 -30.13 96.86 57.97
C VAL A 559 -31.40 97.53 58.48
N ASN A 560 -31.51 97.70 59.79
CA ASN A 560 -32.66 98.29 60.47
C ASN A 560 -32.29 99.61 61.19
N GLY A 561 -31.79 100.60 60.43
CA GLY A 561 -31.43 101.94 60.91
C GLY A 561 -29.91 102.23 60.94
N TYR A 562 -29.56 103.50 61.18
CA TYR A 562 -28.16 104.00 61.21
C TYR A 562 -27.82 104.80 62.47
N THR A 563 -28.62 104.69 63.53
CA THR A 563 -28.32 105.29 64.83
C THR A 563 -27.68 104.26 65.76
N VAL A 564 -27.03 104.73 66.84
CA VAL A 564 -26.42 103.89 67.86
C VAL A 564 -27.41 102.78 68.31
N GLN A 565 -26.96 101.52 68.34
CA GLN A 565 -27.70 100.27 68.56
C GLN A 565 -28.50 99.69 67.38
N SER A 566 -28.46 100.28 66.19
CA SER A 566 -29.06 99.66 64.99
C SER A 566 -28.35 98.35 64.62
N MET A 567 -29.07 97.39 64.02
CA MET A 567 -28.53 96.06 63.66
C MET A 567 -28.62 95.80 62.14
N ALA A 568 -27.63 95.10 61.59
CA ALA A 568 -27.62 94.61 60.20
C ALA A 568 -27.32 93.11 60.12
N LYS A 569 -27.85 92.45 59.09
CA LYS A 569 -27.59 91.05 58.74
C LYS A 569 -26.92 90.98 57.37
N LEU A 570 -25.87 90.17 57.28
CA LEU A 570 -25.03 89.97 56.09
C LEU A 570 -25.12 88.50 55.67
N ARG A 571 -25.34 88.23 54.37
CA ARG A 571 -25.44 86.87 53.81
C ARG A 571 -24.74 86.78 52.45
N CYS A 572 -23.95 85.75 52.21
CA CYS A 572 -23.38 85.50 50.87
C CYS A 572 -24.46 85.00 49.90
N LYS A 573 -24.41 85.43 48.64
CA LYS A 573 -25.31 84.96 47.58
C LYS A 573 -24.97 83.53 47.15
N GLU A 574 -25.93 82.84 46.54
CA GLU A 574 -25.79 81.44 46.11
C GLU A 574 -24.58 81.26 45.16
N GLY A 575 -23.72 80.28 45.45
CA GLY A 575 -22.43 80.08 44.75
C GLY A 575 -21.22 80.74 45.40
N TYR A 576 -21.39 81.45 46.52
CA TYR A 576 -20.31 82.01 47.33
C TYR A 576 -20.42 81.57 48.80
N LYS A 577 -19.29 81.31 49.46
CA LYS A 577 -19.18 80.91 50.87
C LYS A 577 -18.34 81.89 51.68
N ASN A 578 -18.70 82.08 52.95
CA ASN A 578 -17.94 82.89 53.90
C ASN A 578 -16.61 82.18 54.27
N THR A 579 -15.50 82.91 54.26
CA THR A 579 -14.15 82.36 54.52
C THR A 579 -13.83 82.15 56.00
N MET A 580 -14.57 82.76 56.93
CA MET A 580 -14.22 82.76 58.37
C MET A 580 -15.09 81.90 59.28
N ASP A 581 -16.21 81.31 58.81
CA ASP A 581 -17.05 80.46 59.68
C ASP A 581 -18.02 79.53 58.92
N THR A 582 -18.50 78.46 59.58
CA THR A 582 -19.37 77.41 58.97
C THR A 582 -20.87 77.78 58.88
N MET A 583 -21.25 79.05 59.04
CA MET A 583 -22.64 79.53 58.97
C MET A 583 -22.82 80.59 57.88
N ASP A 584 -23.88 80.45 57.06
CA ASP A 584 -24.16 81.30 55.89
C ASP A 584 -24.61 82.75 56.23
N MET A 585 -24.83 83.12 57.50
CA MET A 585 -25.39 84.43 57.90
C MET A 585 -24.71 85.04 59.14
N VAL A 586 -24.28 86.31 59.05
CA VAL A 586 -23.62 87.07 60.14
C VAL A 586 -24.47 88.28 60.56
N LYS A 587 -24.49 88.63 61.85
CA LYS A 587 -25.20 89.81 62.41
C LYS A 587 -24.18 90.83 62.95
N THR A 588 -24.39 92.12 62.68
CA THR A 588 -23.53 93.24 63.12
C THR A 588 -24.36 94.40 63.71
N THR A 589 -23.77 95.22 64.59
CA THR A 589 -24.47 96.30 65.34
C THR A 589 -23.69 97.61 65.31
N CYS A 590 -24.38 98.76 65.18
CA CYS A 590 -23.81 100.11 65.20
C CYS A 590 -23.57 100.59 66.65
N LEU A 591 -22.34 100.99 66.95
CA LEU A 591 -21.88 101.38 68.28
C LEU A 591 -22.00 102.89 68.53
N SER A 592 -21.89 103.32 69.80
CA SER A 592 -21.94 104.73 70.19
C SER A 592 -20.78 105.58 69.67
N THR A 593 -19.79 104.93 69.05
CA THR A 593 -18.65 105.53 68.36
C THR A 593 -18.95 105.91 66.91
N GLY A 594 -20.05 105.42 66.32
CA GLY A 594 -20.37 105.63 64.91
C GLY A 594 -19.92 104.52 63.95
N GLU A 595 -19.58 103.30 64.40
CA GLU A 595 -19.08 102.19 63.55
C GLU A 595 -19.84 100.86 63.76
N TRP A 596 -19.75 99.89 62.81
CA TRP A 596 -20.43 98.58 62.81
C TRP A 596 -19.51 97.41 63.24
N GLU A 597 -19.95 96.52 64.15
CA GLU A 597 -19.15 95.37 64.65
C GLU A 597 -19.98 94.06 64.82
N PRO A 598 -19.48 92.86 64.40
CA PRO A 598 -18.14 92.55 63.87
C PRO A 598 -17.90 93.08 62.44
N TYR A 599 -16.64 93.38 62.14
CA TYR A 599 -16.18 94.07 60.92
C TYR A 599 -16.19 93.14 59.70
N ARG A 600 -16.76 93.64 58.59
CA ARG A 600 -16.88 93.12 57.20
C ARG A 600 -16.58 91.63 56.93
N ILE A 601 -17.56 90.90 56.39
CA ILE A 601 -17.37 89.51 55.89
C ILE A 601 -16.80 89.48 54.45
N GLU A 602 -16.09 88.40 54.08
CA GLU A 602 -15.64 88.10 52.72
C GLU A 602 -16.35 86.85 52.16
N CYS A 603 -17.00 86.98 51.00
CA CYS A 603 -17.67 85.89 50.28
C CYS A 603 -16.81 85.46 49.07
N VAL A 604 -16.39 84.19 49.03
CA VAL A 604 -15.57 83.62 47.94
C VAL A 604 -16.33 82.55 47.16
N LEU A 605 -16.03 82.38 45.87
CA LEU A 605 -16.74 81.45 44.98
C LEU A 605 -16.56 79.98 45.47
N GLU A 606 -17.65 79.23 45.55
CA GLU A 606 -17.63 77.80 45.92
C GLU A 606 -17.24 76.97 44.68
N ILE A 607 -16.05 76.35 44.69
CA ILE A 607 -15.52 75.51 43.59
C ILE A 607 -15.84 74.04 43.83
#